data_AF-A0AAV1JHU6-F1
#
_entry.id   AF-A0AAV1JHU6-F1
#
_cell.length_a   1.000
_cell.length_b   1.000
_cell.length_c   1.000
_cell.angle_alpha   90.00
_cell.angle_beta   90.00
_cell.angle_gamma   90.00
#
_symmetry.space_group_name_H-M   'P 1'
#
loop_
_entity.id
_entity.type
_entity.pdbx_description
1 polymer ?
#
loop_
_entity_poly.entity_id
_entity_poly.type
_entity_poly.pdbx_seq_one_letter_code
_entity_poly.pdbx_strand_id
1 'polypeptide(L)'
;MGEQPIFTCKAHVFHIDPKTKRSWMSASSAAVSVSFFYDSSRNLYRIISVEGTKAVINSTITANMTFTKTSQKFGQWSDVRANTVYGLGFASEAELGKVGFSKIRLETYNSLQLGLSYEV
;
A
#
# COMPACT_ATOMS: atom_id res chain seq x y z
N MET A 1 -13.93 -0.92 -16.90
CA MET A 1 -14.16 -2.28 -16.36
C MET A 1 -12.81 -2.98 -16.40
N GLY A 2 -12.26 -3.58 -15.35
CA GLY A 2 -12.80 -3.90 -14.03
C GLY A 2 -11.79 -4.73 -13.26
N GLU A 3 -10.67 -4.13 -12.85
CA GLU A 3 -9.82 -4.77 -11.84
C GLU A 3 -10.55 -4.62 -10.50
N GLN A 4 -11.11 -5.73 -10.01
CA GLN A 4 -11.70 -5.77 -8.68
C GLN A 4 -10.58 -5.73 -7.64
N PRO A 5 -10.70 -4.92 -6.59
CA PRO A 5 -9.68 -4.89 -5.56
C PRO A 5 -9.63 -6.24 -4.83
N ILE A 6 -8.42 -6.76 -4.64
CA ILE A 6 -8.14 -7.97 -3.86
C ILE A 6 -8.53 -7.77 -2.40
N PHE A 7 -8.27 -6.56 -1.90
CA PHE A 7 -8.57 -6.15 -0.55
C PHE A 7 -8.84 -4.65 -0.52
N THR A 8 -9.81 -4.22 0.29
CA THR A 8 -10.10 -2.80 0.53
C THR A 8 -10.28 -2.58 2.03
N CYS A 9 -9.66 -1.52 2.56
CA CYS A 9 -9.90 -1.03 3.91
C CYS A 9 -10.18 0.48 3.91
N LYS A 10 -10.59 1.03 5.05
CA LYS A 10 -10.70 2.48 5.27
C LYS A 10 -9.65 2.95 6.27
N ALA A 11 -8.96 4.04 5.95
CA ALA A 11 -7.96 4.63 6.82
C ALA A 11 -7.72 6.11 6.47
N HIS A 12 -7.21 6.88 7.44
CA HIS A 12 -6.59 8.17 7.16
C HIS A 12 -5.20 7.93 6.55
N VAL A 13 -4.88 8.64 5.48
CA VAL A 13 -3.60 8.49 4.76
C VAL A 13 -2.65 9.60 5.16
N PHE A 14 -1.38 9.23 5.39
CA PHE A 14 -0.29 10.15 5.71
C PHE A 14 0.92 9.89 4.81
N HIS A 15 1.71 10.93 4.56
CA HIS A 15 3.05 10.82 3.97
C HIS A 15 4.09 11.36 4.94
N ILE A 16 5.30 10.82 4.89
CA ILE A 16 6.41 11.48 5.56
C ILE A 16 6.75 12.78 4.82
N ASP A 17 7.03 13.83 5.58
CA ASP A 17 7.49 15.11 5.03
C ASP A 17 8.77 14.88 4.21
N PRO A 18 8.79 15.23 2.92
CA PRO A 18 9.95 14.99 2.07
C PRO A 18 11.17 15.85 2.46
N LYS A 19 10.96 16.96 3.18
CA LYS A 19 12.03 17.85 3.65
C LYS A 19 12.63 17.36 4.95
N THR A 20 11.80 17.08 5.95
CA THR A 20 12.28 16.71 7.29
C THR A 20 12.57 15.22 7.43
N LYS A 21 11.93 14.38 6.60
CA LYS A 21 11.97 12.89 6.65
C LYS A 21 11.68 12.33 8.05
N ARG A 22 10.95 13.09 8.89
CA ARG A 22 10.69 12.75 10.30
C ARG A 22 9.26 13.05 10.75
N SER A 23 8.57 14.01 10.13
CA SER A 23 7.19 14.35 10.45
C SER A 23 6.20 13.69 9.49
N TRP A 24 5.01 13.38 10.00
CA TRP A 24 3.87 12.93 9.20
C TRP A 24 3.05 14.13 8.72
N MET A 25 2.66 14.12 7.45
CA MET A 25 1.72 15.07 6.85
C MET A 25 0.46 14.33 6.44
N SER A 26 -0.71 14.90 6.76
CA SER A 26 -1.99 14.31 6.32
C SER A 26 -2.10 14.40 4.79
N ALA A 27 -2.35 13.27 4.15
CA ALA A 27 -2.59 13.17 2.71
C ALA A 27 -4.09 13.16 2.36
N SER A 28 -4.94 12.74 3.31
CA SER A 28 -6.40 12.82 3.22
C SER A 28 -7.01 13.67 4.34
N SER A 29 -8.17 14.26 4.08
CA SER A 29 -8.96 15.04 5.05
C SER A 29 -9.85 14.15 5.94
N ALA A 30 -10.27 13.00 5.42
CA ALA A 30 -11.05 11.99 6.12
C ALA A 30 -10.47 10.58 5.91
N ALA A 31 -11.09 9.58 6.54
CA ALA A 31 -10.80 8.19 6.24
C ALA A 31 -11.29 7.84 4.82
N VAL A 32 -10.35 7.42 3.97
CA VAL A 32 -10.60 7.08 2.56
C VAL A 32 -10.43 5.59 2.33
N SER A 33 -11.00 5.10 1.24
CA SER A 33 -10.79 3.71 0.80
C SER A 33 -9.36 3.53 0.31
N VAL A 34 -8.67 2.53 0.84
CA VAL A 34 -7.34 2.10 0.43
C VAL A 34 -7.46 0.69 -0.12
N SER A 35 -7.18 0.53 -1.40
CA SER A 35 -7.49 -0.68 -2.16
C SER A 35 -6.22 -1.27 -2.75
N PHE A 36 -6.12 -2.60 -2.70
CA PHE A 36 -5.03 -3.36 -3.26
C PHE A 36 -5.50 -4.00 -4.56
N PHE A 37 -4.75 -3.75 -5.64
CA PHE A 37 -5.07 -4.23 -6.97
C PHE A 37 -3.94 -5.09 -7.52
N TYR A 38 -4.28 -6.03 -8.38
CA TYR A 38 -3.34 -6.65 -9.31
C TYR A 38 -3.57 -6.03 -10.68
N ASP A 39 -2.56 -5.30 -11.16
CA ASP A 39 -2.52 -4.68 -12.48
C ASP A 39 -2.02 -5.73 -13.47
N SER A 40 -2.96 -6.39 -14.13
CA SER A 40 -2.68 -7.50 -15.06
C SER A 40 -1.90 -7.04 -16.29
N SER A 41 -2.09 -5.79 -16.71
CA SER A 41 -1.40 -5.22 -17.88
C SER A 41 0.10 -5.03 -17.66
N ARG A 42 0.49 -4.82 -16.39
CA ARG A 42 1.89 -4.59 -15.98
C ARG A 42 2.44 -5.74 -15.13
N ASN A 43 1.64 -6.77 -14.89
CA ASN A 43 1.94 -7.91 -14.04
C ASN A 43 2.51 -7.50 -12.66
N LEU A 44 1.83 -6.58 -11.96
CA LEU A 44 2.29 -6.09 -10.66
C LEU A 44 1.15 -5.75 -9.71
N TYR A 45 1.43 -5.72 -8.42
CA TYR A 45 0.46 -5.36 -7.38
C TYR A 45 0.61 -3.90 -6.97
N ARG A 46 -0.50 -3.21 -6.71
CA ARG A 46 -0.54 -1.79 -6.37
C ARG A 46 -1.46 -1.51 -5.20
N ILE A 47 -1.10 -0.51 -4.41
CA ILE A 47 -1.96 0.12 -3.42
C ILE A 47 -2.42 1.44 -4.01
N ILE A 48 -3.73 1.59 -4.18
CA ILE A 48 -4.35 2.79 -4.74
C ILE A 48 -5.34 3.35 -3.73
N SER A 49 -5.30 4.67 -3.55
CA SER A 49 -6.31 5.41 -2.80
C SER A 49 -6.50 6.79 -3.43
N VAL A 50 -7.75 7.22 -3.52
CA VAL A 50 -8.15 8.49 -4.15
C VAL A 50 -9.09 9.23 -3.21
N GLU A 51 -8.86 10.53 -3.02
CA GLU A 51 -9.78 11.44 -2.34
C GLU A 51 -10.33 12.44 -3.36
N GLY A 52 -11.63 12.37 -3.66
CA GLY A 52 -12.23 13.11 -4.77
C GLY A 52 -11.62 12.66 -6.10
N THR A 53 -10.89 13.56 -6.77
CA THR A 53 -10.15 13.27 -8.02
C THR A 53 -8.64 13.11 -7.80
N LYS A 54 -8.15 13.31 -6.57
CA LYS A 54 -6.72 13.32 -6.24
C LYS A 54 -6.29 11.94 -5.77
N ALA A 55 -5.32 11.34 -6.46
CA ALA A 55 -4.64 10.15 -5.94
C ALA A 55 -3.82 10.52 -4.70
N VAL A 56 -4.16 9.92 -3.56
CA VAL A 56 -3.42 10.09 -2.30
C VAL A 56 -2.46 8.93 -2.07
N ILE A 57 -2.71 7.76 -2.65
CA ILE A 57 -1.74 6.65 -2.72
C ILE A 57 -1.71 6.11 -4.13
N ASN A 58 -0.50 5.92 -4.65
CA ASN A 58 -0.25 5.17 -5.86
C ASN A 58 1.09 4.45 -5.71
N SER A 59 1.09 3.36 -4.95
CA SER A 59 2.28 2.63 -4.55
C SER A 59 2.36 1.28 -5.26
N THR A 60 3.52 0.95 -5.83
CA THR A 60 3.75 -0.37 -6.43
C THR A 60 4.39 -1.28 -5.41
N ILE A 61 3.75 -2.41 -5.11
CA ILE A 61 4.23 -3.36 -4.11
C ILE A 61 5.40 -4.15 -4.70
N THR A 62 6.53 -4.14 -4.02
CA THR A 62 7.70 -4.96 -4.35
C THR A 62 7.88 -6.08 -3.33
N ALA A 63 8.59 -7.15 -3.71
CA ALA A 63 8.80 -8.31 -2.84
C ALA A 63 9.51 -7.97 -1.51
N ASN A 64 10.36 -6.94 -1.50
CA ASN A 64 11.12 -6.51 -0.33
C ASN A 64 10.38 -5.46 0.52
N MET A 65 9.21 -4.99 0.07
CA MET A 65 8.43 -3.99 0.79
C MET A 65 7.86 -4.61 2.06
N THR A 66 7.85 -3.87 3.17
CA THR A 66 7.31 -4.36 4.44
C THR A 66 6.37 -3.34 5.04
N PHE A 67 5.22 -3.81 5.52
CA PHE A 67 4.29 -3.02 6.30
C PHE A 67 4.59 -3.19 7.78
N THR A 68 5.04 -2.12 8.43
CA THR A 68 5.44 -2.09 9.83
C THR A 68 4.36 -1.41 10.65
N LYS A 69 3.83 -2.10 11.67
CA LYS A 69 2.95 -1.51 12.67
C LYS A 69 3.79 -0.71 13.65
N THR A 70 3.49 0.57 13.84
CA THR A 70 4.24 1.45 14.76
C THR A 70 3.39 1.92 15.93
N SER A 71 2.07 1.69 15.90
CA SER A 71 1.20 1.80 17.06
C SER A 71 0.00 0.85 16.93
N GLN A 72 -0.87 0.85 17.94
CA GLN A 72 -2.09 0.03 17.97
C GLN A 72 -3.02 0.26 16.76
N LYS A 73 -3.00 1.46 16.17
CA LYS A 73 -3.90 1.85 15.07
C LYS A 73 -3.17 2.45 13.88
N PHE A 74 -1.84 2.33 13.83
CA PHE A 74 -1.03 2.93 12.78
C PHE A 74 0.00 1.95 12.23
N GLY A 75 0.12 1.91 10.91
CA GLY A 75 1.18 1.20 10.23
C GLY A 75 1.66 1.95 8.98
N GLN A 76 2.84 1.59 8.51
CA GLN A 76 3.54 2.30 7.46
C GLN A 76 4.32 1.36 6.55
N TRP A 77 4.66 1.84 5.35
CA TRP A 77 5.63 1.17 4.47
C TRP A 77 6.41 2.21 3.67
N SER A 78 7.63 1.85 3.28
CA SER A 78 8.48 2.69 2.42
C SER A 78 8.30 2.30 0.95
N ASP A 79 8.01 3.28 0.11
CA ASP A 79 8.02 3.13 -1.35
C ASP A 79 9.22 3.89 -1.93
N VAL A 80 10.26 3.12 -2.28
CA VAL A 80 11.51 3.65 -2.84
C VAL A 80 11.27 4.26 -4.22
N ARG A 81 10.36 3.73 -5.04
CA ARG A 81 10.08 4.26 -6.38
C ARG A 81 9.39 5.61 -6.30
N ALA A 82 8.44 5.75 -5.37
CA ALA A 82 7.77 7.02 -5.10
C ALA A 82 8.57 7.97 -4.19
N ASN A 83 9.75 7.55 -3.70
CA ASN A 83 10.60 8.29 -2.76
C ASN A 83 9.82 8.83 -1.54
N THR A 84 8.93 8.01 -0.99
CA THR A 84 8.06 8.41 0.12
C THR A 84 7.80 7.24 1.07
N VAL A 85 7.37 7.57 2.28
CA VAL A 85 6.86 6.61 3.26
C VAL A 85 5.39 6.92 3.43
N TYR A 86 4.55 5.91 3.19
CA TYR A 86 3.11 6.00 3.39
C TYR A 86 2.76 5.51 4.80
N GLY A 87 1.81 6.16 5.42
CA GLY A 87 1.25 5.80 6.73
C GLY A 87 -0.26 5.71 6.66
N LEU A 88 -0.83 4.74 7.38
CA LEU A 88 -2.27 4.53 7.48
C LEU A 88 -2.70 4.53 8.95
N GLY A 89 -3.61 5.44 9.29
CA GLY A 89 -4.29 5.49 10.58
C GLY A 89 -5.68 4.86 10.49
N PHE A 90 -5.91 3.80 11.26
CA PHE A 90 -7.15 3.02 11.28
C PHE A 90 -8.06 3.42 12.43
N ALA A 91 -9.37 3.11 12.35
CA ALA A 91 -10.30 3.40 13.44
C ALA A 91 -10.08 2.47 14.64
N SER A 92 -9.61 1.23 14.39
CA SER A 92 -9.33 0.24 15.43
C SER A 92 -8.12 -0.64 15.14
N GLU A 93 -7.61 -1.32 16.17
CA GLU A 93 -6.56 -2.33 16.04
C GLU A 93 -6.99 -3.50 15.16
N ALA A 94 -8.27 -3.90 15.27
CA ALA A 94 -8.84 -4.97 14.47
C ALA A 94 -8.80 -4.65 12.97
N GLU A 95 -9.01 -3.40 12.58
CA GLU A 95 -8.88 -2.96 11.18
C GLU A 95 -7.42 -2.99 10.71
N LEU A 96 -6.48 -2.50 11.53
CA LEU A 96 -5.05 -2.61 11.26
C LEU A 96 -4.60 -4.08 11.13
N GLY A 97 -5.19 -4.98 11.92
CA GLY A 97 -4.93 -6.41 11.90
C GLY A 97 -5.33 -7.09 10.59
N LYS A 98 -6.31 -6.54 9.86
CA LYS A 98 -6.83 -7.11 8.60
C LYS A 98 -6.02 -6.71 7.36
N VAL A 99 -5.04 -5.81 7.49
CA VAL A 99 -4.26 -5.32 6.34
C VAL A 99 -3.50 -6.47 5.67
N GLY A 100 -3.94 -6.86 4.47
CA GLY A 100 -3.43 -8.03 3.73
C GLY A 100 -2.04 -7.90 3.10
N PHE A 101 -1.20 -6.99 3.58
CA PHE A 101 0.07 -6.64 2.94
C PHE A 101 1.03 -7.83 2.85
N SER A 102 1.13 -8.65 3.90
CA SER A 102 2.02 -9.83 3.93
C SER A 102 1.63 -10.88 2.90
N LYS A 103 0.32 -11.14 2.75
CA LYS A 103 -0.22 -12.06 1.75
C LYS A 103 0.11 -11.58 0.33
N ILE A 104 -0.17 -10.31 0.04
CA ILE A 104 0.05 -9.74 -1.29
C ILE A 104 1.54 -9.66 -1.62
N ARG A 105 2.39 -9.32 -0.65
CA ARG A 105 3.84 -9.37 -0.83
C ARG A 105 4.35 -10.77 -1.19
N LEU A 106 3.81 -11.81 -0.54
CA LEU A 106 4.18 -13.19 -0.84
C LEU A 106 3.75 -13.59 -2.25
N GLU A 107 2.55 -13.18 -2.69
CA GLU A 107 2.08 -13.37 -4.07
C GLU A 107 2.97 -12.63 -5.08
N THR A 108 3.42 -11.41 -4.77
CA THR A 108 4.42 -10.68 -5.57
C THR A 108 5.75 -11.44 -5.65
N TYR A 109 6.24 -12.00 -4.54
CA TYR A 109 7.48 -12.78 -4.55
C TYR A 109 7.36 -14.06 -5.40
N ASN A 110 6.27 -14.82 -5.23
CA ASN A 110 6.05 -16.07 -5.96
C ASN A 110 5.89 -15.85 -7.47
N SER A 111 5.16 -14.79 -7.88
CA SER A 111 5.00 -14.45 -9.29
C SER A 111 6.33 -14.10 -9.98
N LEU A 112 7.25 -13.42 -9.27
CA LEU A 112 8.58 -13.13 -9.79
C LEU A 112 9.45 -14.39 -9.92
N GLN A 113 9.38 -15.34 -8.97
CA GLN A 113 10.12 -16.60 -9.04
C GLN A 113 9.61 -17.50 -10.18
N LEU A 114 8.29 -17.59 -10.36
CA LEU A 114 7.69 -18.35 -11.47
C LEU A 114 8.08 -17.75 -12.82
N GLY A 115 8.08 -16.41 -12.95
CA GLY A 115 8.51 -15.74 -14.18
C GLY A 115 9.94 -16.11 -14.60
N LEU A 116 10.85 -16.31 -13.66
CA LEU A 116 12.23 -16.75 -13.93
C LEU A 116 12.33 -18.23 -14.34
N SER A 117 11.37 -19.07 -13.95
CA SER A 117 11.39 -20.51 -14.25
C SER A 117 10.88 -20.87 -15.65
N TYR A 118 10.17 -19.96 -16.32
CA TYR A 118 9.62 -20.15 -17.67
C TYR A 118 10.49 -19.54 -18.79
N GLU A 119 11.62 -18.90 -18.45
CA GLU A 119 12.58 -18.33 -19.42
C GLU A 119 13.77 -19.27 -19.74
N VAL A 120 13.64 -20.58 -19.49
CA VAL A 120 14.69 -21.59 -19.77
C VAL A 120 14.25 -22.57 -20.86
#